data_AF-V4S331-F1
#
_entry.id   AF-V4S331-F1
#
_cell.length_a   1.000
_cell.length_b   1.000
_cell.length_c   1.000
_cell.angle_alpha   90.00
_cell.angle_beta   90.00
_cell.angle_gamma   90.00
#
_symmetry.space_group_name_H-M   'P 1'
#
loop_
_entity.id
_entity.type
_entity.pdbx_description
1 polymer ?
#
loop_
_entity_poly.entity_id
_entity_poly.type
_entity_poly.pdbx_seq_one_letter_code
_entity_poly.pdbx_strand_id
1 'polypeptide(L)'
;LSQKCFNLKVICPKTPLNTVEMPFLEKFYRNFLASFSLDKRSGKKCYMISARDLLIVWGDTPTYWRWTSVPEARFPEVAELICVCWLEIRCKINTRSLSPRTLYAAYLVYKPTAGSYGFEYQPVDASVGVVGSESQTRTVYLDAERGQRQRYHYPRRIGLFNRSRRQASMPKENDGCYPKERDDEWLEIELGDFLNKEDEDGELEMSVLEVAAGDWKGGLIIQGIEIRPKQGK
;
A
#
# COMPACT_ATOMS: atom_id res chain seq x y z
N LEU A 1 3.86 0.44 -30.88
CA LEU A 1 5.05 -0.44 -30.79
C LEU A 1 5.20 -0.86 -29.33
N SER A 2 4.86 -2.10 -29.04
CA SER A 2 4.87 -2.72 -27.71
C SER A 2 6.30 -2.83 -27.17
N GLN A 3 6.59 -2.26 -26.01
CA GLN A 3 7.85 -2.47 -25.30
C GLN A 3 7.65 -3.59 -24.27
N LYS A 4 8.36 -4.69 -24.52
CA LYS A 4 8.47 -5.86 -23.65
C LYS A 4 9.14 -5.46 -22.34
N CYS A 5 8.48 -5.70 -21.21
CA CYS A 5 9.13 -5.76 -19.91
C CYS A 5 10.06 -6.98 -19.90
N PHE A 6 11.37 -6.76 -19.78
CA PHE A 6 12.33 -7.85 -19.61
C PHE A 6 12.19 -8.42 -18.20
N ASN A 7 11.52 -9.57 -18.08
CA ASN A 7 11.53 -10.40 -16.88
C ASN A 7 12.84 -11.20 -16.84
N LEU A 8 13.86 -10.69 -16.15
CA LEU A 8 15.03 -11.49 -15.79
C LEU A 8 14.68 -12.38 -14.59
N LYS A 9 14.43 -13.68 -14.88
CA LYS A 9 14.23 -14.71 -13.86
C LYS A 9 15.61 -15.17 -13.37
N VAL A 10 16.08 -14.59 -12.26
CA VAL A 10 17.34 -15.01 -11.62
C VAL A 10 17.02 -15.98 -10.47
N ILE A 11 17.61 -17.16 -10.51
CA ILE A 11 17.47 -18.22 -9.51
C ILE A 11 18.33 -17.85 -8.30
N CYS A 12 17.74 -17.83 -7.10
CA CYS A 12 18.43 -17.50 -5.86
C CYS A 12 19.22 -18.71 -5.32
N PRO A 13 20.52 -18.59 -5.00
CA PRO A 13 21.30 -19.68 -4.40
C PRO A 13 20.97 -19.85 -2.91
N LYS A 14 20.55 -21.06 -2.51
CA LYS A 14 20.24 -21.43 -1.12
C LYS A 14 21.49 -21.87 -0.34
N THR A 15 22.42 -20.98 -0.04
CA THR A 15 23.57 -21.28 0.85
C THR A 15 23.87 -20.12 1.80
N PRO A 16 24.24 -20.39 3.07
CA PRO A 16 24.54 -19.35 4.03
C PRO A 16 25.93 -18.76 3.70
N LEU A 17 26.02 -17.44 3.54
CA LEU A 17 27.28 -16.76 3.19
C LEU A 17 27.68 -15.72 4.24
N ASN A 18 28.99 -15.65 4.45
CA ASN A 18 29.69 -14.93 5.52
C ASN A 18 29.66 -13.39 5.36
N THR A 19 29.98 -12.70 6.46
CA THR A 19 29.82 -11.27 6.76
C THR A 19 30.52 -10.27 5.81
N VAL A 20 31.27 -10.71 4.79
CA VAL A 20 32.08 -9.83 3.92
C VAL A 20 31.39 -9.50 2.58
N GLU A 21 30.29 -10.17 2.22
CA GLU A 21 29.52 -9.91 0.98
C GLU A 21 28.32 -8.94 1.17
N MET A 22 28.14 -8.40 2.38
CA MET A 22 26.94 -7.67 2.80
C MET A 22 26.57 -6.45 1.93
N PRO A 23 27.48 -5.57 1.46
CA PRO A 23 27.09 -4.41 0.65
C PRO A 23 26.63 -4.77 -0.77
N PHE A 24 27.13 -5.89 -1.31
CA PHE A 24 26.78 -6.37 -2.65
C PHE A 24 25.46 -7.13 -2.62
N LEU A 25 25.25 -7.95 -1.58
CA LEU A 25 23.98 -8.61 -1.30
C LEU A 25 22.88 -7.61 -0.94
N GLU A 26 23.14 -6.54 -0.18
CA GLU A 26 22.14 -5.50 0.08
C GLU A 26 21.67 -4.80 -1.19
N LYS A 27 22.59 -4.46 -2.12
CA LYS A 27 22.22 -3.88 -3.42
C LYS A 27 21.47 -4.86 -4.31
N PHE A 28 21.87 -6.13 -4.31
CA PHE A 28 21.22 -7.18 -5.08
C PHE A 28 19.83 -7.52 -4.51
N TYR A 29 19.71 -7.64 -3.19
CA TYR A 29 18.47 -7.92 -2.45
C TYR A 29 17.50 -6.74 -2.53
N ARG A 30 17.98 -5.49 -2.46
CA ARG A 30 17.15 -4.30 -2.72
C ARG A 30 16.50 -4.30 -4.11
N ASN A 31 17.13 -4.89 -5.13
CA ASN A 31 16.50 -5.01 -6.46
C ASN A 31 15.32 -5.99 -6.49
N PHE A 32 15.25 -6.95 -5.55
CA PHE A 32 14.10 -7.84 -5.39
C PHE A 32 13.02 -7.23 -4.48
N LEU A 33 13.45 -6.43 -3.51
CA LEU A 33 12.58 -5.84 -2.50
C LEU A 33 11.94 -4.52 -2.93
N ALA A 34 12.54 -3.81 -3.89
CA ALA A 34 11.96 -2.62 -4.48
C ALA A 34 12.19 -2.59 -5.98
N SER A 35 11.18 -2.15 -6.73
CA SER A 35 11.30 -1.90 -8.16
C SER A 35 11.39 -0.40 -8.43
N PHE A 36 12.27 -0.03 -9.37
CA PHE A 36 12.53 1.34 -9.75
C PHE A 36 11.96 1.63 -11.14
N SER A 37 11.34 2.79 -11.29
CA SER A 37 10.97 3.34 -12.60
C SER A 37 11.10 4.86 -12.61
N LEU A 38 11.01 5.47 -13.78
CA LEU A 38 10.92 6.92 -13.92
C LEU A 38 9.50 7.29 -14.32
N ASP A 39 8.96 8.32 -13.68
CA ASP A 39 7.73 8.95 -14.14
C ASP A 39 7.93 9.49 -15.56
N LYS A 40 7.09 9.07 -16.49
CA LYS A 40 7.26 9.36 -17.92
C LYS A 40 7.20 10.86 -18.23
N ARG A 41 6.49 11.64 -17.40
CA ARG A 41 6.27 13.07 -17.65
C ARG A 41 7.35 13.94 -17.02
N SER A 42 7.68 13.68 -15.76
CA SER A 42 8.61 14.50 -14.98
C SER A 42 10.05 13.98 -14.99
N GLY A 43 10.27 12.73 -15.41
CA GLY A 43 11.57 12.05 -15.31
C GLY A 43 12.01 11.79 -13.86
N LYS A 44 11.14 12.01 -12.89
CA LYS A 44 11.42 11.83 -11.46
C LYS A 44 11.29 10.35 -11.10
N LYS A 45 12.10 9.91 -10.14
CA LYS A 45 12.13 8.54 -9.63
C LYS A 45 10.76 8.11 -9.07
N CYS A 46 10.33 6.90 -9.40
CA CYS A 46 9.24 6.19 -8.75
C CYS A 46 9.81 4.91 -8.12
N TYR A 47 9.29 4.53 -6.96
CA TYR A 47 9.62 3.28 -6.30
C TYR A 47 8.36 2.49 -5.99
N MET A 48 8.42 1.19 -6.20
CA MET A 48 7.46 0.25 -5.63
C MET A 48 8.22 -0.58 -4.62
N ILE A 49 7.83 -0.53 -3.36
CA ILE A 49 8.42 -1.32 -2.28
C ILE A 49 7.56 -2.57 -2.10
N SER A 50 8.16 -3.75 -2.23
CA SER A 50 7.48 -5.04 -2.17
C SER A 50 6.91 -5.32 -0.78
N ALA A 51 5.87 -6.15 -0.72
CA ALA A 51 5.32 -6.65 0.54
C ALA A 51 6.37 -7.28 1.47
N ARG A 52 7.44 -7.87 0.92
CA ARG A 52 8.55 -8.48 1.67
C ARG A 52 9.43 -7.46 2.39
N ASP A 53 9.43 -6.21 1.96
CA ASP A 53 10.19 -5.12 2.57
C ASP A 53 9.30 -4.22 3.46
N LEU A 54 8.03 -4.57 3.60
CA LEU A 54 7.11 -3.93 4.53
C LEU A 54 7.23 -4.58 5.91
N LEU A 55 7.11 -3.77 6.95
CA LEU A 55 6.86 -4.27 8.30
C LEU A 55 5.37 -4.58 8.42
N ILE A 56 5.04 -5.87 8.42
CA ILE A 56 3.68 -6.37 8.58
C ILE A 56 3.59 -7.04 9.95
N VAL A 57 2.73 -6.53 10.84
CA VAL A 57 2.53 -7.15 12.16
C VAL A 57 1.97 -8.56 11.97
N TRP A 58 2.66 -9.52 12.58
CA TRP A 58 2.45 -10.95 12.40
C TRP A 58 2.64 -11.49 10.98
N GLY A 59 3.33 -10.78 10.09
CA GLY A 59 3.59 -11.20 8.71
C GLY A 59 4.29 -12.55 8.57
N ASP A 60 5.07 -12.94 9.58
CA ASP A 60 5.76 -14.24 9.64
C ASP A 60 4.96 -15.34 10.33
N THR A 61 3.72 -15.05 10.75
CA THR A 61 2.82 -16.00 11.41
C THR A 61 1.84 -16.60 10.39
N PRO A 62 2.01 -17.87 9.97
CA PRO A 62 1.23 -18.48 8.90
C PRO A 62 -0.28 -18.58 9.15
N THR A 63 -0.71 -18.44 10.41
CA THR A 63 -2.13 -18.40 10.80
C THR A 63 -2.82 -17.11 10.32
N TYR A 64 -2.05 -16.03 10.18
CA TYR A 64 -2.57 -14.69 9.93
C TYR A 64 -2.19 -14.19 8.54
N TRP A 65 -1.00 -14.55 8.06
CA TRP A 65 -0.47 -14.14 6.77
C TRP A 65 0.09 -15.32 6.01
N ARG A 66 -0.14 -15.34 4.70
CA ARG A 66 0.43 -16.31 3.78
C ARG A 66 1.24 -15.59 2.72
N TRP A 67 2.50 -15.99 2.57
CA TRP A 67 3.32 -15.55 1.45
C TRP A 67 3.03 -16.42 0.24
N THR A 68 2.63 -15.79 -0.86
CA THR A 68 2.21 -16.48 -2.09
C THR A 68 2.77 -15.79 -3.33
N SER A 69 2.66 -16.44 -4.48
CA SER A 69 3.06 -15.89 -5.77
C SER A 69 1.82 -15.76 -6.66
N VAL A 70 1.68 -14.61 -7.31
CA VAL A 70 0.55 -14.28 -8.18
C VAL A 70 1.12 -13.89 -9.54
N PRO A 71 0.68 -14.48 -10.67
CA PRO A 71 1.28 -14.25 -11.99
C PRO A 71 1.28 -12.78 -12.43
N GLU A 72 0.27 -12.01 -12.00
CA GLU A 72 0.10 -10.60 -12.32
C GLU A 72 0.89 -9.67 -11.38
N ALA A 73 1.60 -10.22 -10.38
CA ALA A 73 2.37 -9.45 -9.42
C ALA A 73 3.74 -9.03 -10.00
N ARG A 74 4.10 -7.77 -9.71
CA ARG A 74 5.42 -7.19 -9.97
C ARG A 74 6.58 -7.88 -9.23
N PHE A 75 6.31 -8.52 -8.10
CA PHE A 75 7.29 -9.19 -7.25
C PHE A 75 7.00 -10.70 -7.18
N PRO A 76 8.01 -11.55 -6.98
CA PRO A 76 7.82 -13.00 -6.92
C PRO A 76 6.93 -13.43 -5.76
N GLU A 77 6.94 -12.68 -4.65
CA GLU A 77 6.13 -12.95 -3.46
C GLU A 77 5.29 -11.73 -3.08
N VAL A 78 4.06 -12.01 -2.68
CA VAL A 78 3.07 -11.05 -2.16
C VAL A 78 2.51 -11.58 -0.84
N ALA A 79 2.01 -10.68 0.01
CA ALA A 79 1.47 -11.04 1.32
C ALA A 79 -0.06 -11.17 1.25
N GLU A 80 -0.58 -12.37 1.42
CA GLU A 80 -2.01 -12.62 1.54
C GLU A 80 -2.43 -12.63 3.01
N LEU A 81 -3.33 -11.72 3.36
CA LEU A 81 -3.96 -11.65 4.66
C LEU A 81 -4.99 -12.78 4.79
N ILE A 82 -4.78 -13.72 5.71
CA ILE A 82 -5.73 -14.79 6.01
C ILE A 82 -6.84 -14.26 6.91
N CYS A 83 -6.48 -13.79 8.11
CA CYS A 83 -7.44 -13.39 9.14
C CYS A 83 -6.72 -12.65 10.28
N VAL A 84 -7.03 -11.37 10.55
CA VAL A 84 -6.49 -10.62 11.70
C VAL A 84 -7.55 -9.72 12.31
N CYS A 85 -7.44 -9.42 13.61
CA CYS A 85 -8.20 -8.34 14.26
C CYS A 85 -7.40 -7.02 14.36
N TRP A 86 -6.08 -7.09 14.22
CA TRP A 86 -5.14 -5.96 14.22
C TRP A 86 -4.40 -5.94 12.89
N LEU A 87 -4.68 -4.95 12.05
CA LEU A 87 -3.96 -4.75 10.79
C LEU A 87 -2.98 -3.60 10.96
N GLU A 88 -1.69 -3.88 10.78
CA GLU A 88 -0.66 -2.86 10.82
C GLU A 88 0.43 -3.19 9.79
N ILE A 89 0.54 -2.29 8.82
CA ILE A 89 1.54 -2.33 7.76
C ILE A 89 2.31 -1.03 7.84
N ARG A 90 3.63 -1.10 7.89
CA ARG A 90 4.52 0.07 7.84
C ARG A 90 5.59 -0.11 6.79
N CYS A 91 6.09 1.01 6.31
CA CYS A 91 7.15 1.05 5.34
C CYS A 91 8.06 2.24 5.60
N LYS A 92 9.36 2.04 5.39
CA LYS A 92 10.38 3.07 5.54
C LYS A 92 11.25 3.16 4.30
N ILE A 93 11.55 4.38 3.85
CA ILE A 93 12.49 4.61 2.76
C ILE A 93 13.30 5.88 3.02
N ASN A 94 14.59 5.84 2.71
CA ASN A 94 15.44 7.02 2.82
C ASN A 94 15.08 8.05 1.73
N THR A 95 14.86 9.30 2.13
CA THR A 95 14.45 10.41 1.24
C THR A 95 15.45 10.71 0.13
N ARG A 96 16.75 10.43 0.32
CA ARG A 96 17.80 10.56 -0.71
C ARG A 96 17.65 9.57 -1.86
N SER A 97 16.92 8.48 -1.64
CA SER A 97 16.60 7.54 -2.71
C SER A 97 15.65 8.18 -3.73
N LEU A 98 14.86 9.15 -3.29
CA LEU A 98 13.88 9.88 -4.09
C LEU A 98 14.51 11.11 -4.76
N SER A 99 13.81 11.65 -5.76
CA SER A 99 14.24 12.89 -6.41
C SER A 99 13.97 14.10 -5.50
N PRO A 100 14.92 15.04 -5.33
CA PRO A 100 14.71 16.23 -4.53
C PRO A 100 13.70 17.19 -5.18
N ARG A 101 13.20 18.13 -4.39
CA ARG A 101 12.20 19.16 -4.76
C ARG A 101 11.01 18.58 -5.50
N THR A 102 10.48 17.47 -5.00
CA THR A 102 9.41 16.71 -5.67
C THR A 102 8.33 16.39 -4.67
N LEU A 103 7.08 16.73 -5.00
CA LEU A 103 5.91 16.28 -4.26
C LEU A 103 5.67 14.81 -4.62
N TYR A 104 5.63 13.94 -3.63
CA TYR A 104 5.33 12.53 -3.79
C TYR A 104 3.99 12.20 -3.15
N ALA A 105 3.31 11.20 -3.69
CA ALA A 105 2.28 10.47 -2.97
C ALA A 105 2.65 9.00 -2.85
N ALA A 106 2.25 8.42 -1.72
CA ALA A 106 2.37 7.00 -1.44
C ALA A 106 1.02 6.31 -1.66
N TYR A 107 1.04 5.09 -2.20
CA TYR A 107 -0.13 4.30 -2.52
C TYR A 107 0.05 2.88 -2.02
N LEU A 108 -0.91 2.35 -1.25
CA LEU A 108 -0.96 0.91 -1.00
C LEU A 108 -1.55 0.23 -2.24
N VAL A 109 -0.86 -0.78 -2.77
CA VAL A 109 -1.30 -1.55 -3.94
C VAL A 109 -1.65 -2.97 -3.51
N TYR A 110 -2.89 -3.38 -3.76
CA TYR A 110 -3.44 -4.64 -3.26
C TYR A 110 -4.59 -5.18 -4.12
N LYS A 111 -4.99 -6.43 -3.90
CA LYS A 111 -6.14 -7.10 -4.53
C LYS A 111 -6.99 -7.78 -3.48
N PRO A 112 -8.33 -7.68 -3.52
CA PRO A 112 -9.20 -8.50 -2.70
C PRO A 112 -9.25 -9.94 -3.27
N THR A 113 -9.34 -10.92 -2.39
CA THR A 113 -9.65 -12.31 -2.75
C THR A 113 -11.17 -12.51 -2.77
N ALA A 114 -11.65 -13.59 -3.40
CA ALA A 114 -13.09 -13.93 -3.40
C ALA A 114 -13.68 -14.11 -1.99
N GLY A 115 -12.83 -14.38 -0.98
CA GLY A 115 -13.21 -14.50 0.42
C GLY A 115 -12.88 -13.28 1.26
N SER A 116 -12.75 -12.09 0.67
CA SER A 116 -12.46 -10.86 1.44
C SER A 116 -13.64 -10.50 2.36
N TYR A 117 -13.36 -10.19 3.62
CA TYR A 117 -14.38 -9.76 4.60
C TYR A 117 -13.78 -8.82 5.64
N GLY A 118 -14.64 -8.14 6.41
CA GLY A 118 -14.25 -7.30 7.56
C GLY A 118 -13.76 -5.89 7.18
N PHE A 119 -13.63 -5.59 5.89
CA PHE A 119 -13.33 -4.24 5.37
C PHE A 119 -14.58 -3.46 4.97
N GLU A 120 -15.72 -4.13 4.92
CA GLU A 120 -17.00 -3.50 4.71
C GLU A 120 -17.24 -2.54 5.88
N TYR A 121 -17.33 -1.23 5.62
CA TYR A 121 -17.60 -0.17 6.61
C TYR A 121 -16.49 0.17 7.61
N GLN A 122 -15.37 -0.55 7.63
CA GLN A 122 -14.25 -0.26 8.52
C GLN A 122 -13.22 0.61 7.81
N PRO A 123 -13.09 1.90 8.18
CA PRO A 123 -12.00 2.70 7.66
C PRO A 123 -10.67 2.28 8.28
N VAL A 124 -9.59 2.51 7.56
CA VAL A 124 -8.22 2.33 8.02
C VAL A 124 -7.54 3.69 8.10
N ASP A 125 -6.69 3.88 9.09
CA ASP A 125 -5.87 5.07 9.23
C ASP A 125 -4.60 4.89 8.39
N ALA A 126 -4.43 5.77 7.40
CA ALA A 126 -3.23 5.84 6.59
C ALA A 126 -2.40 7.05 7.03
N SER A 127 -1.09 6.90 7.10
CA SER A 127 -0.20 8.03 7.38
C SER A 127 1.03 8.04 6.49
N VAL A 128 1.54 9.26 6.25
CA VAL A 128 2.79 9.53 5.55
C VAL A 128 3.50 10.67 6.27
N GLY A 129 4.77 10.50 6.60
CA GLY A 129 5.54 11.53 7.28
C GLY A 129 7.03 11.25 7.28
N VAL A 130 7.84 12.30 7.34
CA VAL A 130 9.28 12.15 7.56
C VAL A 130 9.51 11.98 9.07
N VAL A 131 10.26 10.95 9.45
CA VAL A 131 10.58 10.66 10.86
C VAL A 131 11.19 11.91 11.52
N GLY A 132 10.62 12.32 12.65
CA GLY A 132 11.02 13.53 13.37
C GLY A 132 10.27 14.81 12.96
N SER A 133 9.38 14.73 11.96
CA SER A 133 8.46 15.81 11.57
C SER A 133 7.00 15.44 11.84
N GLU A 134 6.10 16.41 11.68
CA GLU A 134 4.65 16.15 11.74
C GLU A 134 4.23 15.20 10.60
N SER A 135 3.52 14.13 10.95
CA SER A 135 3.01 13.15 9.99
C SER A 135 1.59 13.49 9.57
N GLN A 136 1.29 13.38 8.29
CA GLN A 136 -0.07 13.49 7.79
C GLN A 136 -0.79 12.16 8.04
N THR A 137 -1.90 12.19 8.76
CA THR A 137 -2.79 11.04 8.94
C THR A 137 -4.13 11.32 8.30
N ARG A 138 -4.67 10.33 7.59
CA ARG A 138 -5.97 10.39 6.92
C ARG A 138 -6.69 9.05 7.01
N THR A 139 -8.01 9.12 7.00
CA THR A 139 -8.87 7.94 7.05
C THR A 139 -9.25 7.52 5.63
N VAL A 140 -9.00 6.25 5.28
CA VAL A 140 -9.28 5.68 3.95
C VAL A 140 -10.05 4.37 4.06
N TYR A 141 -10.60 3.88 2.95
CA TYR A 141 -11.32 2.62 2.88
C TYR A 141 -10.57 1.64 1.96
N LEU A 142 -10.59 0.35 2.31
CA LEU A 142 -9.98 -0.72 1.49
C LEU A 142 -11.01 -1.50 0.64
N ASP A 143 -12.29 -1.18 0.74
CA ASP A 143 -13.36 -1.79 -0.03
C ASP A 143 -13.74 -0.93 -1.25
N ALA A 144 -13.50 -1.47 -2.45
CA ALA A 144 -13.83 -0.84 -3.73
C ALA A 144 -15.33 -0.91 -4.06
N GLU A 145 -16.05 -1.92 -3.57
CA GLU A 145 -17.45 -2.14 -3.96
C GLU A 145 -18.37 -1.00 -3.51
N ARG A 146 -17.99 -0.25 -2.47
CA ARG A 146 -18.73 0.95 -2.04
C ARG A 146 -18.59 2.16 -2.96
N GLY A 147 -17.50 2.28 -3.72
CA GLY A 147 -17.42 3.30 -4.77
C GLY A 147 -18.44 3.03 -5.89
N GLN A 148 -18.76 1.75 -6.14
CA GLN A 148 -19.67 1.36 -7.22
C GLN A 148 -21.13 1.23 -6.76
N ARG A 149 -21.40 0.73 -5.54
CA ARG A 149 -22.77 0.60 -4.98
C ARG A 149 -23.47 1.94 -4.72
N GLN A 150 -22.74 3.06 -4.74
CA GLN A 150 -23.34 4.40 -4.76
C GLN A 150 -24.06 4.74 -6.07
N ARG A 151 -23.78 4.03 -7.18
CA ARG A 151 -24.49 4.19 -8.46
C ARG A 151 -25.93 3.66 -8.47
N TYR A 152 -26.31 2.82 -7.50
CA TYR A 152 -27.66 2.25 -7.40
C TYR A 152 -28.30 2.57 -6.04
N HIS A 153 -28.71 3.83 -5.87
CA HIS A 153 -29.53 4.24 -4.74
C HIS A 153 -30.98 3.79 -4.95
N TYR A 154 -31.39 2.69 -4.33
CA TYR A 154 -32.82 2.46 -4.07
C TYR A 154 -33.20 3.28 -2.83
N PRO A 155 -34.31 4.06 -2.86
CA PRO A 155 -34.76 4.76 -1.67
C PRO A 155 -35.19 3.72 -0.63
N ARG A 156 -34.41 3.57 0.45
CA ARG A 156 -34.79 2.71 1.58
C ARG A 156 -36.04 3.30 2.22
N ARG A 157 -37.14 2.54 2.20
CA ARG A 157 -38.29 2.81 3.07
C ARG A 157 -37.81 2.84 4.53
N ILE A 158 -38.27 3.87 5.22
CA ILE A 158 -38.17 4.08 6.66
C ILE A 158 -38.61 2.82 7.41
N GLY A 159 -37.64 2.14 8.04
CA GLY A 159 -37.87 1.14 9.07
C GLY A 159 -37.43 1.72 10.42
N LEU A 160 -38.39 1.88 11.32
CA LEU A 160 -38.27 2.46 12.65
C LEU A 160 -37.36 1.61 13.56
N PHE A 161 -36.05 1.84 13.59
CA PHE A 161 -35.21 1.52 14.76
C PHE A 161 -34.08 2.54 14.91
N ASN A 162 -34.24 3.44 15.88
CA ASN A 162 -33.21 4.35 16.36
C ASN A 162 -32.09 3.54 17.03
N ARG A 163 -30.92 3.47 16.40
CA ARG A 163 -29.65 3.46 17.15
C ARG A 163 -28.89 4.69 16.69
N SER A 164 -28.65 5.59 17.65
CA SER A 164 -27.86 6.81 17.55
C SER A 164 -26.41 6.48 17.20
N ARG A 165 -26.15 5.99 15.99
CA ARG A 165 -24.80 5.94 15.42
C ARG A 165 -24.60 7.32 14.81
N ARG A 166 -23.70 8.11 15.39
CA ARG A 166 -23.27 9.39 14.82
C ARG A 166 -23.04 9.17 13.33
N GLN A 167 -23.90 9.77 12.52
CA GLN A 167 -23.83 9.73 11.08
C GLN A 167 -22.61 10.58 10.72
N ALA A 168 -21.43 9.96 10.69
CA ALA A 168 -20.28 10.57 10.07
C ALA A 168 -20.73 10.95 8.66
N SER A 169 -20.63 12.24 8.34
CA SER A 169 -20.92 12.74 6.99
C SER A 169 -20.06 11.95 6.02
N MET A 170 -20.70 11.13 5.19
CA MET A 170 -20.00 10.30 4.20
C MET A 170 -19.18 11.22 3.27
N PRO A 171 -17.88 10.97 3.09
CA PRO A 171 -17.06 11.71 2.13
C PRO A 171 -17.67 11.58 0.73
N LYS A 172 -17.63 12.65 -0.07
CA LYS A 172 -18.11 12.62 -1.45
C LYS A 172 -17.20 11.68 -2.26
N GLU A 173 -17.73 11.04 -3.30
CA GLU A 173 -17.02 10.07 -4.17
C GLU A 173 -15.66 10.54 -4.70
N ASN A 174 -15.37 11.85 -4.68
CA ASN A 174 -14.16 12.43 -5.24
C ASN A 174 -13.05 12.77 -4.21
N ASP A 175 -13.24 12.42 -2.93
CA ASP A 175 -12.30 12.81 -1.86
C ASP A 175 -11.04 11.91 -1.77
N GLY A 176 -10.89 10.95 -2.69
CA GLY A 176 -9.70 10.08 -2.75
C GLY A 176 -9.58 9.09 -1.57
N CYS A 177 -10.64 8.94 -0.78
CA CYS A 177 -10.72 8.02 0.36
C CYS A 177 -11.05 6.57 -0.02
N TYR A 178 -11.45 6.31 -1.27
CA TYR A 178 -11.78 4.99 -1.78
C TYR A 178 -10.72 4.49 -2.77
N PRO A 179 -10.50 3.18 -2.85
CA PRO A 179 -9.49 2.62 -3.72
C PRO A 179 -9.92 2.78 -5.18
N LYS A 180 -8.93 2.89 -6.06
CA LYS A 180 -9.10 2.99 -7.52
C LYS A 180 -8.51 1.77 -8.17
N GLU A 181 -9.20 1.26 -9.18
CA GLU A 181 -8.69 0.19 -10.02
C GLU A 181 -7.65 0.74 -10.99
N ARG A 182 -6.55 0.01 -11.13
CA ARG A 182 -5.44 0.29 -12.04
C ARG A 182 -5.60 -0.53 -13.33
N ASP A 183 -4.84 -0.15 -14.35
CA ASP A 183 -4.81 -0.88 -15.63
C ASP A 183 -4.28 -2.34 -15.51
N ASP A 184 -3.61 -2.68 -14.41
CA ASP A 184 -3.10 -4.02 -14.08
C ASP A 184 -4.05 -4.82 -13.18
N GLU A 185 -5.30 -4.36 -13.05
CA GLU A 185 -6.38 -4.93 -12.22
C GLU A 185 -6.09 -4.89 -10.71
N TRP A 186 -4.97 -4.28 -10.27
CA TRP A 186 -4.72 -4.03 -8.87
C TRP A 186 -5.52 -2.82 -8.39
N LEU A 187 -5.92 -2.82 -7.11
CA LEU A 187 -6.44 -1.63 -6.46
C LEU A 187 -5.28 -0.82 -5.89
N GLU A 188 -5.41 0.51 -5.96
CA GLU A 188 -4.56 1.44 -5.24
C GLU A 188 -5.38 2.37 -4.36
N ILE A 189 -4.86 2.66 -3.16
CA ILE A 189 -5.39 3.71 -2.28
C ILE A 189 -4.26 4.64 -1.88
N GLU A 190 -4.48 5.95 -2.01
CA GLU A 190 -3.51 6.95 -1.58
C GLU A 190 -3.40 6.94 -0.04
N LEU A 191 -2.18 6.89 0.47
CA LEU A 191 -1.89 6.92 1.90
C LEU A 191 -1.68 8.35 2.40
N GLY A 192 -1.18 9.21 1.52
CA GLY A 192 -0.87 10.61 1.80
C GLY A 192 0.17 11.13 0.81
N ASP A 193 0.51 12.40 0.96
CA ASP A 193 1.56 13.06 0.20
C ASP A 193 2.60 13.74 1.10
N PHE A 194 3.79 13.91 0.55
CA PHE A 194 4.88 14.62 1.22
C PHE A 194 5.79 15.30 0.20
N LEU A 195 6.39 16.41 0.60
CA LEU A 195 7.36 17.13 -0.21
C LEU A 195 8.78 16.69 0.13
N ASN A 196 9.46 16.03 -0.81
CA ASN A 196 10.87 15.73 -0.65
C ASN A 196 11.71 16.97 -0.94
N LYS A 197 12.30 17.58 0.09
CA LYS A 197 13.20 18.74 -0.05
C LYS A 197 14.63 18.29 -0.34
N GLU A 198 15.47 19.20 -0.82
CA GLU A 198 16.84 18.87 -1.29
C GLU A 198 17.83 18.64 -0.14
N ASP A 199 17.64 19.30 1.00
CA ASP A 199 18.64 19.40 2.06
C ASP A 199 18.29 18.61 3.34
N GLU A 200 17.21 17.82 3.32
CA GLU A 200 16.74 17.06 4.48
C GLU A 200 17.04 15.56 4.29
N ASP A 201 18.12 15.09 4.93
CA ASP A 201 18.33 13.65 5.14
C ASP A 201 17.30 13.16 6.15
N GLY A 202 16.42 12.28 5.70
CA GLY A 202 15.32 11.80 6.49
C GLY A 202 14.93 10.40 6.07
N GLU A 203 14.18 9.76 6.96
CA GLU A 203 13.49 8.51 6.66
C GLU A 203 12.01 8.85 6.50
N LEU A 204 11.44 8.55 5.34
CA LEU A 204 10.01 8.62 5.12
C LEU A 204 9.37 7.36 5.70
N GLU A 205 8.42 7.53 6.61
CA GLU A 205 7.56 6.47 7.15
C GLU A 205 6.16 6.58 6.54
N MET A 206 5.62 5.44 6.12
CA MET A 206 4.26 5.30 5.62
C MET A 206 3.59 4.17 6.40
N SER A 207 2.33 4.32 6.77
CA SER A 207 1.62 3.27 7.50
C SER A 207 0.15 3.13 7.09
N VAL A 208 -0.37 1.92 7.29
CA VAL A 208 -1.79 1.56 7.19
C VAL A 208 -2.15 0.80 8.47
N LEU A 209 -3.05 1.38 9.25
CA LEU A 209 -3.40 0.93 10.58
C LEU A 209 -4.91 0.73 10.70
N GLU A 210 -5.31 -0.43 11.18
CA GLU A 210 -6.66 -0.68 11.63
C GLU A 210 -6.63 -1.52 12.90
N VAL A 211 -6.52 -0.80 14.02
CA VAL A 211 -6.28 -1.38 15.36
C VAL A 211 -7.43 -1.12 16.32
N ALA A 212 -8.31 -0.18 16.01
CA ALA A 212 -9.32 0.34 16.94
C ALA A 212 -10.63 -0.46 16.95
N ALA A 213 -11.02 -1.09 15.83
CA ALA A 213 -12.31 -1.76 15.72
C ALA A 213 -12.32 -3.16 16.38
N GLY A 214 -11.18 -3.86 16.36
CA GLY A 214 -11.05 -5.23 16.88
C GLY A 214 -11.81 -6.29 16.06
N ASP A 215 -12.45 -5.90 14.96
CA ASP A 215 -13.16 -6.81 14.07
C ASP A 215 -12.17 -7.66 13.28
N TRP A 216 -12.50 -8.94 13.11
CA TRP A 216 -11.73 -9.85 12.27
C TRP A 216 -11.94 -9.53 10.80
N LYS A 217 -10.85 -9.50 10.04
CA LYS A 217 -10.84 -9.25 8.59
C LYS A 217 -9.80 -10.12 7.90
N GLY A 218 -10.03 -10.38 6.62
CA GLY A 218 -9.21 -11.29 5.84
C GLY A 218 -9.40 -11.10 4.34
N GLY A 219 -8.55 -11.79 3.58
CA GLY A 219 -8.69 -11.91 2.14
C GLY A 219 -8.20 -10.72 1.33
N LEU A 220 -7.11 -10.06 1.74
CA LEU A 220 -6.40 -9.08 0.91
C LEU A 220 -5.03 -9.62 0.49
N ILE A 221 -4.65 -9.44 -0.76
CA ILE A 221 -3.31 -9.71 -1.27
C ILE A 221 -2.59 -8.37 -1.41
N ILE A 222 -1.54 -8.15 -0.63
CA ILE A 222 -0.72 -6.94 -0.65
C ILE A 222 0.46 -7.14 -1.58
N GLN A 223 0.57 -6.28 -2.58
CA GLN A 223 1.73 -6.25 -3.46
C GLN A 223 2.88 -5.45 -2.88
N GLY A 224 2.55 -4.31 -2.27
CA GLY A 224 3.53 -3.34 -1.84
C GLY A 224 2.99 -1.93 -1.67
N ILE A 225 3.90 -0.98 -1.46
CA ILE A 225 3.63 0.45 -1.42
C ILE A 225 4.35 1.14 -2.59
N GLU A 226 3.61 1.85 -3.43
CA GLU A 226 4.13 2.63 -4.54
C GLU A 226 4.30 4.10 -4.15
N ILE A 227 5.47 4.66 -4.41
CA ILE A 227 5.82 6.06 -4.19
C ILE A 227 6.06 6.68 -5.55
N ARG A 228 5.20 7.61 -5.94
CA ARG A 228 5.27 8.26 -7.25
C ARG A 228 5.14 9.78 -7.15
N PRO A 229 5.81 10.54 -8.05
CA PRO A 229 5.66 11.98 -8.13
C PRO A 229 4.19 12.36 -8.32
N LYS A 230 3.69 13.23 -7.45
CA LYS A 230 2.38 13.84 -7.57
C LYS A 230 2.56 15.17 -8.28
N GLN A 231 1.71 15.46 -9.25
CA GLN A 231 1.72 16.79 -9.87
C GLN A 231 1.37 17.83 -8.80
N GLY A 232 2.18 18.88 -8.71
CA GLY A 232 1.81 20.07 -7.95
C GLY A 232 0.50 20.61 -8.50
N LYS A 233 -0.39 21.05 -7.61
CA LYS A 233 -1.52 21.89 -7.99
C LYS A 233 -1.03 23.24 -8.48
#